data_AF-A0A2N5S710-F1
#
_entry.id   AF-A0A2N5S710-F1
#
_cell.length_a   1.000
_cell.length_b   1.000
_cell.length_c   1.000
_cell.angle_alpha   90.00
_cell.angle_beta   90.00
_cell.angle_gamma   90.00
#
_symmetry.space_group_name_H-M   'P 1'
#
loop_
_entity.id
_entity.type
_entity.pdbx_description
1 polymer ?
#
loop_
_entity_poly.entity_id
_entity_poly.type
_entity_poly.pdbx_seq_one_letter_code
_entity_poly.pdbx_strand_id
1 'polypeptide(L)'
;MLSRIILLLVVVRVFTLLFLLCIKISAFDHSAHLKQHEQLIRWDILHFISNQPKLEQDWAFSSGIRTVFKLTSHHHIILATLASTIASIASTIILFLLTLHLSDSINYSTLVSLLHTFSPAPSTQVVPYTEPFYALFSFAAIYLQVVSTTKYNKRIPFIIKILAALLTALATSFRSIGVIQTLQWIPDYYQQVIQLLPLVHSKKITALIRLGVYSFQTLVLALITCSAFVYDQWKAYQHFCITPLRSDQSIRPWCSNRIPTIYGFVQAHYWNNGFLNYWTWGQAPLFALSLPVYMASFGGIWTYYRACLQPQNRTPTDRKMTARPFLDPRIAIHVHIQLAITLILLFFSHVQIFLRQASTLPAFWWGLADGIHRHWHTSSAGSKSSSSSTPSSTYWAWWFPWIVAWTPISVVLWAGFYPPA
;
A
#
# COMPACT_ATOMS: atom_id res chain seq x y z
N MET A 1 17.29 -9.96 -18.06
CA MET A 1 17.20 -9.17 -16.81
C MET A 1 15.99 -9.58 -15.96
N LEU A 2 14.77 -9.52 -16.50
CA LEU A 2 13.53 -9.90 -15.77
C LEU A 2 13.57 -11.29 -15.12
N SER A 3 14.01 -12.33 -15.85
CA SER A 3 14.13 -13.69 -15.29
C SER A 3 15.04 -13.77 -14.05
N ARG A 4 16.13 -12.99 -14.00
CA ARG A 4 17.04 -12.94 -12.82
C ARG A 4 16.38 -12.30 -11.61
N ILE A 5 15.56 -11.27 -11.84
CA ILE A 5 14.81 -10.58 -10.77
C ILE A 5 13.73 -11.51 -10.22
N ILE A 6 12.98 -12.19 -11.10
CA ILE A 6 11.97 -13.16 -10.68
C ILE A 6 12.62 -14.28 -9.86
N LEU A 7 13.75 -14.81 -10.33
CA LEU A 7 14.49 -15.82 -9.59
C LEU A 7 14.92 -15.31 -8.20
N LEU A 8 15.53 -14.12 -8.12
CA LEU A 8 15.94 -13.53 -6.85
C LEU A 8 14.75 -13.29 -5.91
N LEU A 9 13.64 -12.76 -6.43
CA LEU A 9 12.41 -12.53 -5.69
C LEU A 9 11.86 -13.83 -5.10
N VAL A 10 11.76 -14.89 -5.91
CA VAL A 10 11.31 -16.22 -5.46
C VAL A 10 12.25 -16.74 -4.40
N VAL A 11 13.57 -16.68 -4.62
CA VAL A 11 14.58 -17.12 -3.64
C VAL A 11 14.43 -16.37 -2.32
N VAL A 12 14.30 -15.04 -2.33
CA VAL A 12 14.16 -14.23 -1.10
C VAL A 12 12.89 -14.58 -0.35
N ARG A 13 11.75 -14.70 -1.04
CA ARG A 13 10.46 -15.04 -0.41
C ARG A 13 10.45 -16.47 0.13
N VAL A 14 10.91 -17.45 -0.64
CA VAL A 14 11.00 -18.85 -0.21
C VAL A 14 12.00 -19.00 0.93
N PHE A 15 13.16 -18.37 0.86
CA PHE A 15 14.14 -18.38 1.95
C PHE A 15 13.55 -17.79 3.24
N THR A 16 12.86 -16.65 3.16
CA THR A 16 12.19 -16.04 4.32
C THR A 16 11.16 -16.99 4.94
N LEU A 17 10.34 -17.65 4.11
CA LEU A 17 9.35 -18.61 4.55
C LEU A 17 9.99 -19.83 5.23
N LEU A 18 10.99 -20.44 4.60
CA LEU A 18 11.70 -21.59 5.16
C LEU A 18 12.42 -21.23 6.46
N PHE A 19 13.04 -20.05 6.51
CA PHE A 19 13.69 -19.56 7.71
C PHE A 19 12.70 -19.40 8.86
N LEU A 20 11.51 -18.83 8.61
CA LEU A 20 10.45 -18.72 9.61
C LEU A 20 9.93 -20.09 10.09
N LEU A 21 9.85 -21.08 9.20
CA LEU A 21 9.45 -22.44 9.55
C LEU A 21 10.50 -23.18 10.39
N CYS A 22 11.78 -22.86 10.21
CA CYS A 22 12.88 -23.53 10.89
C CYS A 22 13.32 -22.85 12.20
N ILE A 23 13.12 -21.54 12.32
CA ILE A 23 13.61 -20.78 13.48
C ILE A 23 12.83 -21.12 14.75
N LYS A 24 13.54 -21.50 15.81
CA LYS A 24 12.95 -21.79 17.13
C LYS A 24 13.38 -20.71 18.10
N ILE A 25 12.48 -19.75 18.36
CA ILE A 25 12.65 -18.72 19.37
C ILE A 25 11.48 -18.86 20.34
N SER A 26 11.74 -18.77 21.64
CA SER A 26 10.69 -18.71 22.64
C SER A 26 9.83 -17.47 22.41
N ALA A 27 8.52 -17.66 22.28
CA ALA A 27 7.60 -16.55 22.12
C ALA A 27 7.68 -15.60 23.31
N PHE A 28 7.65 -14.29 23.02
CA PHE A 28 7.61 -13.24 24.03
C PHE A 28 6.33 -13.30 24.89
N ASP A 29 5.21 -13.76 24.31
CA ASP A 29 3.93 -13.92 25.01
C ASP A 29 3.34 -15.33 24.84
N HIS A 30 2.34 -15.64 25.66
CA HIS A 30 1.67 -16.96 25.68
C HIS A 30 0.68 -17.15 24.52
N SER A 31 0.44 -16.12 23.69
CA SER A 31 -0.54 -16.18 22.60
C SER A 31 -0.08 -17.10 21.46
N ALA A 32 1.24 -17.31 21.35
CA ALA A 32 1.85 -18.23 20.42
C ALA A 32 1.44 -19.69 20.63
N HIS A 33 1.21 -20.09 21.89
CA HIS A 33 0.96 -21.49 22.27
C HIS A 33 -0.45 -22.02 21.93
N LEU A 34 -1.26 -21.21 21.23
CA LEU A 34 -2.65 -21.56 20.96
C LEU A 34 -2.81 -22.55 19.79
N LYS A 35 -1.83 -22.70 18.88
CA LYS A 35 -1.93 -23.57 17.68
C LYS A 35 -0.57 -24.08 17.15
N GLN A 36 -0.60 -25.18 16.37
CA GLN A 36 0.57 -25.68 15.62
C GLN A 36 1.09 -24.62 14.62
N HIS A 37 2.42 -24.58 14.42
CA HIS A 37 3.17 -23.60 13.59
C HIS A 37 3.13 -22.16 14.13
N GLU A 38 3.60 -21.98 15.37
CA GLU A 38 3.60 -20.71 16.10
C GLU A 38 4.21 -19.55 15.29
N GLN A 39 5.30 -19.76 14.55
CA GLN A 39 6.00 -18.69 13.81
C GLN A 39 5.21 -18.14 12.60
N LEU A 40 4.22 -18.88 12.09
CA LEU A 40 3.35 -18.44 11.01
C LEU A 40 2.12 -17.68 11.52
N ILE A 41 1.85 -17.72 12.82
CA ILE A 41 0.67 -17.16 13.47
C ILE A 41 1.07 -15.89 14.21
N ARG A 42 0.21 -14.87 14.14
CA ARG A 42 0.33 -13.62 14.89
C ARG A 42 -1.06 -13.19 15.34
N TRP A 43 -1.13 -12.19 16.21
CA TRP A 43 -2.38 -11.66 16.75
C TRP A 43 -3.44 -11.38 15.68
N ASP A 44 -3.07 -10.77 14.53
CA ASP A 44 -4.02 -10.49 13.44
C ASP A 44 -4.65 -11.79 12.88
N ILE A 45 -3.88 -12.88 12.77
CA ILE A 45 -4.34 -14.17 12.22
C ILE A 45 -5.41 -14.83 13.09
N LEU A 46 -5.39 -14.57 14.41
CA LEU A 46 -6.43 -15.08 15.31
C LEU A 46 -7.81 -14.54 14.91
N HIS A 47 -7.87 -13.28 14.45
CA HIS A 47 -9.09 -12.67 13.91
C HIS A 47 -9.44 -13.17 12.50
N PHE A 48 -8.45 -13.61 11.71
CA PHE A 48 -8.67 -14.12 10.35
C PHE A 48 -9.26 -15.53 10.31
N ILE A 49 -8.87 -16.39 11.26
CA ILE A 49 -9.31 -17.79 11.29
C ILE A 49 -10.73 -17.95 11.84
N SER A 50 -11.26 -16.95 12.55
CA SER A 50 -12.61 -17.02 13.12
C SER A 50 -13.66 -17.28 12.03
N ASN A 51 -14.34 -18.44 12.10
CA ASN A 51 -15.34 -18.87 11.12
C ASN A 51 -16.48 -17.86 10.95
N GLN A 52 -16.85 -17.20 12.05
CA GLN A 52 -17.77 -16.07 12.06
C GLN A 52 -17.25 -14.98 12.98
N PRO A 53 -17.17 -13.72 12.52
CA PRO A 53 -16.70 -12.60 13.34
C PRO A 53 -17.72 -12.33 14.44
N LYS A 54 -17.37 -12.68 15.68
CA LYS A 54 -18.24 -12.55 16.86
C LYS A 54 -17.88 -11.32 17.67
N LEU A 55 -16.59 -10.99 17.71
CA LEU A 55 -16.08 -9.85 18.44
C LEU A 55 -16.01 -8.64 17.52
N GLU A 56 -16.17 -7.44 18.06
CA GLU A 56 -16.07 -6.21 17.25
C GLU A 56 -14.68 -6.06 16.62
N GLN A 57 -13.62 -6.50 17.32
CA GLN A 57 -12.25 -6.51 16.82
C GLN A 57 -12.07 -7.33 15.53
N ASP A 58 -12.87 -8.39 15.34
CA ASP A 58 -12.82 -9.22 14.13
C ASP A 58 -13.20 -8.42 12.87
N TRP A 59 -14.01 -7.36 13.05
CA TRP A 59 -14.48 -6.49 11.96
C TRP A 59 -13.53 -5.34 11.64
N ALA A 60 -12.46 -5.15 12.43
CA ALA A 60 -11.40 -4.21 12.09
C ALA A 60 -10.59 -4.64 10.87
N PHE A 61 -10.55 -5.96 10.64
CA PHE A 61 -9.97 -6.57 9.46
C PHE A 61 -11.05 -6.86 8.43
N SER A 62 -10.80 -6.45 7.19
CA SER A 62 -11.76 -6.60 6.09
C SER A 62 -11.94 -8.08 5.68
N SER A 63 -13.07 -8.41 5.05
CA SER A 63 -13.52 -9.80 4.82
C SER A 63 -12.70 -10.62 3.80
N GLY A 64 -11.82 -9.98 3.03
CA GLY A 64 -11.02 -10.62 1.98
C GLY A 64 -10.11 -11.72 2.52
N ILE A 65 -9.34 -11.45 3.59
CA ILE A 65 -8.43 -12.46 4.16
C ILE A 65 -9.19 -13.65 4.77
N ARG A 66 -10.35 -13.41 5.38
CA ARG A 66 -11.23 -14.48 5.87
C ARG A 66 -11.74 -15.36 4.74
N THR A 67 -12.02 -14.75 3.57
CA THR A 67 -12.42 -15.49 2.37
C THR A 67 -11.30 -16.38 1.87
N VAL A 68 -10.04 -15.92 1.92
CA VAL A 68 -8.87 -16.77 1.63
C VAL A 68 -8.83 -17.97 2.57
N PHE A 69 -8.93 -17.77 3.88
CA PHE A 69 -8.95 -18.87 4.85
C PHE A 69 -10.11 -19.86 4.64
N LYS A 70 -11.29 -19.37 4.24
CA LYS A 70 -12.44 -20.21 3.85
C LYS A 70 -12.12 -21.08 2.64
N LEU A 71 -11.53 -20.49 1.60
CA LEU A 71 -11.17 -21.18 0.36
C LEU A 71 -10.02 -22.18 0.57
N THR A 72 -9.12 -21.92 1.52
CA THR A 72 -8.02 -22.81 1.87
C THR A 72 -8.38 -23.80 2.98
N SER A 73 -9.67 -24.11 3.15
CA SER A 73 -10.18 -25.10 4.10
C SER A 73 -9.79 -24.86 5.55
N HIS A 74 -10.01 -23.64 6.09
CA HIS A 74 -9.98 -23.14 7.49
C HIS A 74 -8.82 -23.55 8.44
N HIS A 75 -8.35 -24.78 8.37
CA HIS A 75 -7.32 -25.42 9.18
C HIS A 75 -5.95 -25.49 8.48
N HIS A 76 -5.86 -25.27 7.16
CA HIS A 76 -4.59 -25.34 6.44
C HIS A 76 -3.89 -23.98 6.34
N ILE A 77 -3.28 -23.55 7.45
CA ILE A 77 -2.47 -22.32 7.50
C ILE A 77 -1.38 -22.29 6.43
N ILE A 78 -0.82 -23.46 6.09
CA ILE A 78 0.20 -23.62 5.04
C ILE A 78 -0.34 -23.17 3.68
N LEU A 79 -1.58 -23.54 3.33
CA LEU A 79 -2.14 -23.18 2.02
C LEU A 79 -2.42 -21.67 1.93
N ALA A 80 -2.89 -21.05 3.01
CA ALA A 80 -3.05 -19.60 3.09
C ALA A 80 -1.69 -18.87 3.02
N THR A 81 -0.65 -19.44 3.64
CA THR A 81 0.75 -18.95 3.59
C THR A 81 1.29 -19.00 2.16
N LEU A 82 1.07 -20.11 1.45
CA LEU A 82 1.44 -20.25 0.03
C LEU A 82 0.69 -19.23 -0.83
N ALA A 83 -0.62 -19.05 -0.63
CA ALA A 83 -1.42 -18.06 -1.36
C ALA A 83 -0.89 -16.64 -1.16
N SER A 84 -0.54 -16.27 0.08
CA SER A 84 0.05 -14.96 0.41
C SER A 84 1.42 -14.76 -0.23
N THR A 85 2.27 -15.79 -0.20
CA THR A 85 3.59 -15.78 -0.85
C THR A 85 3.46 -15.58 -2.36
N ILE A 86 2.54 -16.30 -3.01
CA ILE A 86 2.25 -16.16 -4.44
C ILE A 86 1.75 -14.73 -4.73
N ALA A 87 0.84 -14.20 -3.91
CA ALA A 87 0.34 -12.85 -4.07
C ALA A 87 1.46 -11.80 -3.93
N SER A 88 2.41 -11.98 -3.00
CA SER A 88 3.56 -11.08 -2.83
C SER A 88 4.47 -11.11 -4.05
N ILE A 89 4.77 -12.31 -4.59
CA ILE A 89 5.58 -12.46 -5.81
C ILE A 89 4.88 -11.76 -6.99
N ALA A 90 3.60 -12.05 -7.20
CA ALA A 90 2.80 -11.46 -8.27
C ALA A 90 2.72 -9.93 -8.15
N SER A 91 2.54 -9.39 -6.95
CA SER A 91 2.50 -7.94 -6.71
C SER A 91 3.81 -7.26 -7.15
N THR A 92 4.97 -7.85 -6.83
CA THR A 92 6.27 -7.29 -7.20
C THR A 92 6.50 -7.32 -8.71
N ILE A 93 6.05 -8.40 -9.38
CA ILE A 93 6.10 -8.51 -10.85
C ILE A 93 5.21 -7.45 -11.50
N ILE A 94 4.00 -7.24 -11.01
CA ILE A 94 3.10 -6.21 -11.54
C ILE A 94 3.67 -4.81 -11.29
N LEU A 95 4.27 -4.56 -10.12
CA LEU A 95 4.95 -3.30 -9.84
C LEU A 95 6.10 -3.05 -10.83
N PHE A 96 6.87 -4.08 -11.18
CA PHE A 96 7.90 -3.98 -12.23
C PHE A 96 7.29 -3.61 -13.59
N LEU A 97 6.22 -4.28 -14.02
CA LEU A 97 5.56 -4.03 -15.30
C LEU A 97 4.94 -2.63 -15.35
N LEU A 98 4.26 -2.23 -14.27
CA LEU A 98 3.71 -0.88 -14.10
C LEU A 98 4.81 0.18 -14.18
N THR A 99 5.91 -0.02 -13.47
CA THR A 99 7.03 0.91 -13.50
C THR A 99 7.65 0.98 -14.89
N LEU A 100 7.74 -0.14 -15.61
CA LEU A 100 8.28 -0.17 -16.96
C LEU A 100 7.40 0.61 -17.93
N HIS A 101 6.08 0.44 -17.85
CA HIS A 101 5.12 1.17 -18.67
C HIS A 101 5.07 2.67 -18.38
N LEU A 102 5.34 3.08 -17.14
CA LEU A 102 5.40 4.49 -16.76
C LEU A 102 6.74 5.15 -17.14
N SER A 103 7.85 4.43 -16.97
CA SER A 103 9.20 5.00 -17.05
C SER A 103 9.92 4.77 -18.38
N ASP A 104 9.48 3.81 -19.18
CA ASP A 104 10.20 3.26 -20.34
C ASP A 104 11.66 2.84 -20.03
N SER A 105 11.99 2.62 -18.74
CA SER A 105 13.35 2.37 -18.27
C SER A 105 13.44 1.05 -17.52
N ILE A 106 14.09 0.06 -18.16
CA ILE A 106 14.32 -1.26 -17.58
C ILE A 106 15.13 -1.19 -16.27
N ASN A 107 16.11 -0.28 -16.20
CA ASN A 107 16.98 -0.11 -15.05
C ASN A 107 16.21 0.45 -13.85
N TYR A 108 15.36 1.45 -14.08
CA TYR A 108 14.54 2.04 -13.03
C TYR A 108 13.50 1.04 -12.52
N SER A 109 12.81 0.32 -13.41
CA SER A 109 11.85 -0.73 -13.03
C SER A 109 12.51 -1.87 -12.25
N THR A 110 13.72 -2.24 -12.63
CA THR A 110 14.51 -3.26 -11.92
C THR A 110 14.91 -2.77 -10.53
N LEU A 111 15.36 -1.53 -10.39
CA LEU A 111 15.68 -0.96 -9.09
C LEU A 111 14.46 -0.93 -8.17
N VAL A 112 13.30 -0.50 -8.69
CA VAL A 112 12.04 -0.46 -7.93
C VAL A 112 11.63 -1.85 -7.46
N SER A 113 11.69 -2.87 -8.31
CA SER A 113 11.30 -4.24 -7.94
C SER A 113 12.30 -4.91 -6.99
N LEU A 114 13.60 -4.62 -7.13
CA LEU A 114 14.63 -5.06 -6.18
C LEU A 114 14.39 -4.46 -4.80
N LEU A 115 14.13 -3.15 -4.71
CA LEU A 115 13.82 -2.49 -3.45
C LEU A 115 12.55 -3.07 -2.81
N HIS A 116 11.49 -3.30 -3.59
CA HIS A 116 10.26 -3.93 -3.11
C HIS A 116 10.45 -5.37 -2.62
N THR A 117 11.36 -6.12 -3.25
CA THR A 117 11.71 -7.49 -2.82
C THR A 117 12.23 -7.47 -1.37
N PHE A 118 13.03 -6.48 -1.02
CA PHE A 118 13.52 -6.24 0.35
C PHE A 118 12.64 -5.23 1.10
N SER A 119 11.33 -5.48 1.13
CA SER A 119 10.38 -4.69 1.92
C SER A 119 10.72 -4.73 3.43
N PRO A 120 10.47 -3.66 4.20
CA PRO A 120 10.85 -3.59 5.61
C PRO A 120 10.20 -4.63 6.53
N ALA A 121 9.08 -5.23 6.13
CA ALA A 121 8.41 -6.29 6.89
C ALA A 121 8.35 -7.60 6.08
N PRO A 122 9.49 -8.29 5.86
CA PRO A 122 9.58 -9.46 4.98
C PRO A 122 8.67 -10.61 5.41
N SER A 123 8.44 -10.81 6.71
CA SER A 123 7.56 -11.87 7.22
C SER A 123 6.12 -11.71 6.73
N THR A 124 5.57 -10.48 6.72
CA THR A 124 4.21 -10.20 6.22
C THR A 124 4.01 -10.51 4.74
N GLN A 125 5.11 -10.65 3.99
CA GLN A 125 5.09 -10.99 2.57
C GLN A 125 4.96 -12.49 2.30
N VAL A 126 5.13 -13.32 3.33
CA VAL A 126 5.14 -14.78 3.18
C VAL A 126 4.14 -15.49 4.08
N VAL A 127 3.72 -14.88 5.18
CA VAL A 127 2.66 -15.38 6.08
C VAL A 127 1.26 -14.97 5.61
N PRO A 128 0.16 -15.60 6.06
CA PRO A 128 -1.20 -15.35 5.55
C PRO A 128 -1.78 -14.03 6.06
N TYR A 129 -1.26 -12.94 5.53
CA TYR A 129 -1.55 -11.55 5.90
C TYR A 129 -2.23 -10.78 4.78
N THR A 130 -2.77 -9.61 5.10
CA THR A 130 -3.57 -8.80 4.17
C THR A 130 -2.73 -8.06 3.11
N GLU A 131 -1.49 -7.71 3.44
CA GLU A 131 -0.62 -6.81 2.69
C GLU A 131 -0.29 -7.35 1.30
N PRO A 132 0.08 -8.64 1.12
CA PRO A 132 0.39 -9.18 -0.20
C PRO A 132 -0.78 -9.15 -1.18
N PHE A 133 -1.99 -9.48 -0.70
CA PHE A 133 -3.19 -9.44 -1.52
C PHE A 133 -3.61 -8.01 -1.84
N TYR A 134 -3.55 -7.10 -0.86
CA TYR A 134 -3.81 -5.69 -1.10
C TYR A 134 -2.85 -5.12 -2.15
N ALA A 135 -1.55 -5.38 -2.01
CA ALA A 135 -0.53 -4.92 -2.96
C ALA A 135 -0.78 -5.49 -4.36
N LEU A 136 -1.06 -6.79 -4.47
CA LEU A 136 -1.38 -7.45 -5.74
C LEU A 136 -2.53 -6.74 -6.47
N PHE A 137 -3.69 -6.63 -5.82
CA PHE A 137 -4.88 -6.10 -6.46
C PHE A 137 -4.80 -4.58 -6.69
N SER A 138 -4.17 -3.84 -5.78
CA SER A 138 -3.93 -2.41 -5.95
C SER A 138 -2.99 -2.13 -7.11
N PHE A 139 -1.83 -2.79 -7.19
CA PHE A 139 -0.89 -2.56 -8.29
C PHE A 139 -1.47 -3.00 -9.62
N ALA A 140 -2.27 -4.08 -9.65
CA ALA A 140 -2.98 -4.51 -10.85
C ALA A 140 -4.03 -3.47 -11.30
N ALA A 141 -4.79 -2.91 -10.35
CA ALA A 141 -5.76 -1.86 -10.64
C ALA A 141 -5.09 -0.61 -11.23
N ILE A 142 -3.98 -0.17 -10.61
CA ILE A 142 -3.20 0.98 -11.07
C ILE A 142 -2.62 0.70 -12.47
N TYR A 143 -2.10 -0.50 -12.72
CA TYR A 143 -1.63 -0.91 -14.04
C TYR A 143 -2.72 -0.82 -15.10
N LEU A 144 -3.90 -1.40 -14.86
CA LEU A 144 -5.02 -1.31 -15.79
C LEU A 144 -5.47 0.15 -15.99
N GLN A 145 -5.47 0.97 -14.95
CA GLN A 145 -5.83 2.38 -15.06
C GLN A 145 -4.85 3.16 -15.94
N VAL A 146 -3.54 3.00 -15.73
CA VAL A 146 -2.51 3.67 -16.53
C VAL A 146 -2.55 3.18 -17.98
N VAL A 147 -2.71 1.88 -18.22
CA VAL A 147 -2.89 1.34 -19.57
C VAL A 147 -4.15 1.92 -20.22
N SER A 148 -5.22 2.12 -19.44
CA SER A 148 -6.49 2.67 -19.93
C SER A 148 -6.43 4.14 -20.38
N THR A 149 -5.39 4.86 -19.98
CA THR A 149 -5.19 6.29 -20.26
C THR A 149 -4.10 6.55 -21.32
N THR A 150 -3.30 5.54 -21.67
CA THR A 150 -2.12 5.73 -22.54
C THR A 150 -2.46 5.59 -24.05
N LYS A 151 -2.54 6.76 -24.71
CA LYS A 151 -2.45 7.18 -26.14
C LYS A 151 -2.68 6.27 -27.37
N TYR A 152 -3.04 4.98 -27.32
CA TYR A 152 -3.14 4.16 -28.54
C TYR A 152 -4.52 3.62 -28.94
N ASN A 153 -5.60 3.91 -28.22
CA ASN A 153 -6.92 3.56 -28.72
C ASN A 153 -7.99 4.60 -28.36
N LYS A 154 -8.62 5.18 -29.39
CA LYS A 154 -9.70 6.18 -29.27
C LYS A 154 -10.99 5.63 -28.64
N ARG A 155 -11.02 4.35 -28.24
CA ARG A 155 -12.09 3.71 -27.48
C ARG A 155 -11.51 2.64 -26.56
N ILE A 156 -10.76 3.04 -25.53
CA ILE A 156 -10.54 2.12 -24.42
C ILE A 156 -11.89 1.95 -23.72
N PRO A 157 -12.46 0.73 -23.68
CA PRO A 157 -13.81 0.54 -23.20
C PRO A 157 -13.87 0.84 -21.70
N PHE A 158 -14.92 1.54 -21.27
CA PHE A 158 -15.25 1.81 -19.87
C PHE A 158 -15.18 0.53 -19.00
N ILE A 159 -15.36 -0.64 -19.61
CA ILE A 159 -15.15 -1.96 -19.01
C ILE A 159 -13.77 -2.13 -18.35
N ILE A 160 -12.68 -1.59 -18.91
CA ILE A 160 -11.34 -1.69 -18.31
C ILE A 160 -11.25 -0.85 -17.04
N LYS A 161 -11.90 0.32 -17.01
CA LYS A 161 -12.01 1.13 -15.80
C LYS A 161 -12.84 0.43 -14.73
N ILE A 162 -13.94 -0.23 -15.13
CA ILE A 162 -14.74 -1.07 -14.23
C ILE A 162 -13.88 -2.20 -13.67
N LEU A 163 -13.10 -2.91 -14.50
CA LEU A 163 -12.19 -3.97 -14.05
C LEU A 163 -11.15 -3.44 -13.05
N ALA A 164 -10.54 -2.28 -13.33
CA ALA A 164 -9.64 -1.63 -12.38
C ALA A 164 -10.35 -1.25 -11.06
N ALA A 165 -11.58 -0.76 -11.12
CA ALA A 165 -12.38 -0.47 -9.92
C ALA A 165 -12.73 -1.74 -9.13
N LEU A 166 -13.06 -2.84 -9.80
CA LEU A 166 -13.31 -4.14 -9.16
C LEU A 166 -12.05 -4.69 -8.47
N LEU A 167 -10.88 -4.58 -9.12
CA LEU A 167 -9.61 -4.93 -8.48
C LEU A 167 -9.32 -4.03 -7.28
N THR A 168 -9.64 -2.74 -7.35
CA THR A 168 -9.48 -1.83 -6.22
C THR A 168 -10.44 -2.18 -5.08
N ALA A 169 -11.69 -2.54 -5.40
CA ALA A 169 -12.66 -3.04 -4.42
C ALA A 169 -12.16 -4.33 -3.75
N LEU A 170 -11.56 -5.23 -4.52
CA LEU A 170 -10.96 -6.44 -4.01
C LEU A 170 -9.77 -6.11 -3.09
N ALA A 171 -8.91 -5.16 -3.45
CA ALA A 171 -7.86 -4.66 -2.55
C ALA A 171 -8.46 -4.10 -1.25
N THR A 172 -9.50 -3.26 -1.33
CA THR A 172 -10.24 -2.72 -0.17
C THR A 172 -10.82 -3.82 0.72
N SER A 173 -11.20 -4.96 0.14
CA SER A 173 -11.67 -6.11 0.92
C SER A 173 -10.57 -6.76 1.77
N PHE A 174 -9.29 -6.56 1.46
CA PHE A 174 -8.17 -6.99 2.32
C PHE A 174 -7.79 -5.93 3.36
N ARG A 175 -7.90 -4.63 3.02
CA ARG A 175 -7.60 -3.54 3.94
C ARG A 175 -8.51 -2.34 3.70
N SER A 176 -9.17 -1.86 4.76
CA SER A 176 -10.05 -0.69 4.73
C SER A 176 -9.36 0.59 4.24
N ILE A 177 -8.04 0.71 4.38
CA ILE A 177 -7.26 1.83 3.81
C ILE A 177 -7.41 1.93 2.28
N GLY A 178 -7.84 0.85 1.60
CA GLY A 178 -8.19 0.85 0.17
C GLY A 178 -9.25 1.87 -0.24
N VAL A 179 -10.10 2.33 0.67
CA VAL A 179 -11.07 3.41 0.41
C VAL A 179 -10.37 4.66 -0.13
N ILE A 180 -9.14 4.95 0.30
CA ILE A 180 -8.38 6.12 -0.19
C ILE A 180 -8.00 6.01 -1.68
N GLN A 181 -7.99 4.80 -2.24
CA GLN A 181 -7.72 4.62 -3.68
C GLN A 181 -8.87 5.14 -4.55
N THR A 182 -10.03 5.50 -3.99
CA THR A 182 -11.04 6.29 -4.72
C THR A 182 -10.48 7.57 -5.34
N LEU A 183 -9.47 8.17 -4.70
CA LEU A 183 -8.79 9.37 -5.22
C LEU A 183 -8.13 9.13 -6.58
N GLN A 184 -7.80 7.87 -6.93
CA GLN A 184 -7.15 7.54 -8.20
C GLN A 184 -7.97 7.95 -9.42
N TRP A 185 -9.30 8.09 -9.30
CA TRP A 185 -10.18 8.50 -10.41
C TRP A 185 -10.18 10.01 -10.68
N ILE A 186 -9.64 10.83 -9.77
CA ILE A 186 -9.66 12.29 -9.85
C ILE A 186 -8.87 12.84 -11.06
N PRO A 187 -7.64 12.39 -11.37
CA PRO A 187 -6.87 12.94 -12.48
C PRO A 187 -7.58 12.81 -13.83
N ASP A 188 -8.17 11.64 -14.10
CA ASP A 188 -8.95 11.38 -15.30
C ASP A 188 -10.16 12.32 -15.38
N TYR A 189 -10.90 12.45 -14.28
CA TYR A 189 -12.06 13.34 -14.20
C TYR A 189 -11.65 14.80 -14.43
N TYR A 190 -10.62 15.26 -13.73
CA TYR A 190 -10.09 16.61 -13.83
C TYR A 190 -9.64 16.96 -15.25
N GLN A 191 -8.95 16.03 -15.94
CA GLN A 191 -8.54 16.21 -17.32
C GLN A 191 -9.74 16.38 -18.27
N GLN A 192 -10.82 15.60 -18.07
CA GLN A 192 -12.06 15.76 -18.85
C GLN A 192 -12.76 17.08 -18.57
N VAL A 193 -12.80 17.51 -17.30
CA VAL A 193 -13.39 18.80 -16.90
C VAL A 193 -12.68 19.94 -17.60
N ILE A 194 -11.34 20.02 -17.56
CA ILE A 194 -10.57 21.09 -18.21
C ILE A 194 -10.84 21.13 -19.73
N GLN A 195 -10.89 19.96 -20.38
CA GLN A 195 -11.12 19.89 -21.83
C GLN A 195 -12.54 20.35 -22.23
N LEU A 196 -13.55 20.08 -21.39
CA LEU A 196 -14.95 20.41 -21.67
C LEU A 196 -15.35 21.81 -21.17
N LEU A 197 -14.62 22.38 -20.20
CA LEU A 197 -14.96 23.64 -19.56
C LEU A 197 -15.17 24.80 -20.56
N PRO A 198 -14.30 25.04 -21.56
CA PRO A 198 -14.52 26.12 -22.53
C PRO A 198 -15.80 25.92 -23.38
N LEU A 199 -16.13 24.68 -23.71
CA LEU A 199 -17.30 24.34 -24.53
C LEU A 199 -18.61 24.50 -23.74
N VAL A 200 -18.57 24.21 -22.44
CA VAL A 200 -19.69 24.46 -21.53
C VAL A 200 -19.95 25.96 -21.39
N HIS A 201 -18.89 26.78 -21.26
CA HIS A 201 -19.01 28.24 -21.23
C HIS A 201 -19.64 28.79 -22.52
N SER A 202 -19.37 28.17 -23.67
CA SER A 202 -20.05 28.50 -24.94
C SER A 202 -21.50 27.96 -25.05
N LYS A 203 -22.12 27.56 -23.93
CA LYS A 203 -23.51 27.04 -23.82
C LYS A 203 -23.83 25.85 -24.75
N LYS A 204 -22.84 25.01 -25.08
CA LYS A 204 -23.07 23.81 -25.89
C LYS A 204 -23.69 22.71 -25.02
N ILE A 205 -24.98 22.40 -25.22
CA ILE A 205 -25.71 21.34 -24.50
C ILE A 205 -24.97 19.99 -24.56
N THR A 206 -24.36 19.65 -25.70
CA THR A 206 -23.57 18.41 -25.85
C THR A 206 -22.40 18.32 -24.87
N ALA A 207 -21.77 19.46 -24.52
CA ALA A 207 -20.67 19.49 -23.56
C ALA A 207 -21.16 19.25 -22.12
N LEU A 208 -22.33 19.81 -21.76
CA LEU A 208 -22.99 19.55 -20.47
C LEU A 208 -23.37 18.07 -20.32
N ILE A 209 -23.96 17.47 -21.34
CA ILE A 209 -24.31 16.04 -21.34
C ILE A 209 -23.05 15.18 -21.15
N ARG A 210 -21.97 15.47 -21.89
CA ARG A 210 -20.70 14.74 -21.74
C ARG A 210 -20.11 14.87 -20.34
N LEU A 211 -20.10 16.07 -19.77
CA LEU A 211 -19.64 16.31 -18.42
C LEU A 211 -20.47 15.53 -17.39
N GLY A 212 -21.80 15.50 -17.55
CA GLY A 212 -22.70 14.70 -16.72
C GLY A 212 -22.40 13.21 -16.80
N VAL A 213 -22.18 12.68 -18.01
CA VAL A 213 -21.80 11.27 -18.23
C VAL A 213 -20.46 10.94 -17.56
N TYR A 214 -19.43 11.77 -17.73
CA TYR A 214 -18.13 11.52 -17.08
C TYR A 214 -18.20 11.63 -15.55
N SER A 215 -19.01 12.55 -15.02
CA SER A 215 -19.23 12.69 -13.58
C SER A 215 -19.92 11.44 -13.02
N PHE A 216 -20.96 10.95 -13.70
CA PHE A 216 -21.65 9.72 -13.32
C PHE A 216 -20.73 8.50 -13.41
N GLN A 217 -19.94 8.36 -14.48
CA GLN A 217 -18.95 7.29 -14.62
C GLN A 217 -17.93 7.29 -13.48
N THR A 218 -17.40 8.47 -13.13
CA THR A 218 -16.44 8.62 -12.02
C THR A 218 -17.07 8.25 -10.68
N LEU A 219 -18.32 8.66 -10.44
CA LEU A 219 -19.07 8.28 -9.25
C LEU A 219 -19.26 6.75 -9.16
N VAL A 220 -19.64 6.10 -10.26
CA VAL A 220 -19.79 4.63 -10.30
C VAL A 220 -18.46 3.93 -9.97
N LEU A 221 -17.34 4.38 -10.54
CA LEU A 221 -16.01 3.82 -10.24
C LEU A 221 -15.62 4.00 -8.77
N ALA A 222 -15.94 5.16 -8.17
CA ALA A 222 -15.71 5.42 -6.75
C ALA A 222 -16.59 4.53 -5.85
N LEU A 223 -17.87 4.36 -6.18
CA LEU A 223 -18.78 3.49 -5.44
C LEU A 223 -18.35 2.02 -5.50
N ILE A 224 -17.92 1.54 -6.67
CA ILE A 224 -17.37 0.19 -6.81
C ILE A 224 -16.14 0.03 -5.90
N THR A 225 -15.21 1.00 -5.93
CA THR A 225 -13.99 0.99 -5.10
C THR A 225 -14.30 0.88 -3.60
N CYS A 226 -15.32 1.58 -3.12
CA CYS A 226 -15.75 1.57 -1.71
C CYS A 226 -16.63 0.38 -1.33
N SER A 227 -17.19 -0.34 -2.30
CA SER A 227 -18.26 -1.32 -2.06
C SER A 227 -17.90 -2.39 -1.02
N ALA A 228 -16.67 -2.92 -1.07
CA ALA A 228 -16.22 -3.93 -0.12
C ALA A 228 -16.20 -3.41 1.34
N PHE A 229 -15.72 -2.18 1.56
CA PHE A 229 -15.72 -1.58 2.89
C PHE A 229 -17.14 -1.30 3.38
N VAL A 230 -18.00 -0.73 2.51
CA VAL A 230 -19.40 -0.44 2.84
C VAL A 230 -20.15 -1.73 3.18
N TYR A 231 -19.91 -2.81 2.43
CA TYR A 231 -20.48 -4.12 2.70
C TYR A 231 -20.09 -4.64 4.09
N ASP A 232 -18.80 -4.59 4.44
CA ASP A 232 -18.32 -5.03 5.76
C ASP A 232 -18.93 -4.17 6.89
N GLN A 233 -19.00 -2.84 6.74
CA GLN A 233 -19.62 -1.96 7.73
C GLN A 233 -21.13 -2.25 7.88
N TRP A 234 -21.83 -2.49 6.77
CA TRP A 234 -23.26 -2.79 6.79
C TRP A 234 -23.55 -4.13 7.47
N LYS A 235 -22.78 -5.19 7.16
CA LYS A 235 -22.93 -6.50 7.80
C LYS A 235 -22.66 -6.44 9.30
N ALA A 236 -21.66 -5.66 9.73
CA ALA A 236 -21.41 -5.41 11.15
C ALA A 236 -22.59 -4.68 11.82
N TYR A 237 -23.11 -3.63 11.18
CA TYR A 237 -24.24 -2.88 11.70
C TYR A 237 -25.49 -3.75 11.87
N GLN A 238 -25.79 -4.61 10.89
CA GLN A 238 -26.87 -5.58 11.04
C GLN A 238 -26.66 -6.48 12.26
N HIS A 239 -25.44 -7.01 12.42
CA HIS A 239 -25.11 -7.95 13.49
C HIS A 239 -25.20 -7.32 14.89
N PHE A 240 -24.62 -6.14 15.10
CA PHE A 240 -24.51 -5.53 16.43
C PHE A 240 -25.60 -4.52 16.76
N CYS A 241 -26.17 -3.83 15.76
CA CYS A 241 -27.10 -2.72 16.00
C CYS A 241 -28.57 -3.07 15.70
N ILE A 242 -28.85 -3.97 14.75
CA ILE A 242 -30.24 -4.33 14.37
C ILE A 242 -30.69 -5.66 14.97
N THR A 243 -29.82 -6.67 15.00
CA THR A 243 -30.16 -8.02 15.44
C THR A 243 -29.83 -8.34 16.92
N PRO A 244 -29.68 -7.40 17.89
CA PRO A 244 -29.39 -7.84 19.25
C PRO A 244 -30.59 -8.59 19.85
N LEU A 245 -30.53 -9.92 19.73
CA LEU A 245 -31.22 -10.93 20.50
C LEU A 245 -30.57 -10.98 21.89
N ARG A 246 -31.01 -10.12 22.81
CA ARG A 246 -31.15 -10.40 24.25
C ARG A 246 -31.48 -9.10 24.97
N SER A 247 -32.56 -9.15 25.73
CA SER A 247 -33.14 -8.11 26.59
C SER A 247 -32.22 -7.59 27.71
N ASP A 248 -30.91 -7.87 27.67
CA ASP A 248 -29.97 -7.64 28.78
C ASP A 248 -28.59 -7.10 28.32
N GLN A 249 -28.42 -6.76 27.04
CA GLN A 249 -27.21 -6.07 26.56
C GLN A 249 -27.57 -4.67 26.06
N SER A 250 -26.95 -3.65 26.68
CA SER A 250 -27.02 -2.27 26.20
C SER A 250 -26.54 -2.17 24.76
N ILE A 251 -27.26 -1.42 23.93
CA ILE A 251 -26.89 -1.10 22.55
C ILE A 251 -25.44 -0.58 22.52
N ARG A 252 -24.61 -1.09 21.58
CA ARG A 252 -23.22 -0.65 21.45
C ARG A 252 -23.15 0.85 21.15
N PRO A 253 -22.26 1.62 21.79
CA PRO A 253 -22.28 3.08 21.73
C PRO A 253 -22.05 3.65 20.33
N TRP A 254 -21.39 2.91 19.44
CA TRP A 254 -21.19 3.36 18.06
C TRP A 254 -22.43 3.20 17.17
N CYS A 255 -23.44 2.44 17.59
CA CYS A 255 -24.70 2.28 16.85
C CYS A 255 -25.52 3.58 16.85
N SER A 256 -25.39 4.43 17.88
CA SER A 256 -26.10 5.71 18.02
C SER A 256 -25.34 6.91 17.43
N ASN A 257 -24.14 6.71 16.89
CA ASN A 257 -23.39 7.77 16.23
C ASN A 257 -24.06 8.22 14.93
N ARG A 258 -23.90 9.51 14.58
CA ARG A 258 -24.41 10.08 13.31
C ARG A 258 -23.99 9.25 12.08
N ILE A 259 -22.76 8.73 12.10
CA ILE A 259 -22.26 7.76 11.14
C ILE A 259 -21.80 6.54 11.94
N PRO A 260 -22.61 5.47 12.03
CA PRO A 260 -22.25 4.30 12.82
C PRO A 260 -21.19 3.47 12.07
N THR A 261 -19.94 3.54 12.53
CA THR A 261 -18.84 2.77 11.94
C THR A 261 -18.20 1.87 12.99
N ILE A 262 -18.24 0.56 12.76
CA ILE A 262 -17.53 -0.40 13.60
C ILE A 262 -16.03 -0.21 13.46
N TYR A 263 -15.54 0.12 12.26
CA TYR A 263 -14.11 0.30 12.03
C TYR A 263 -13.56 1.44 12.89
N GLY A 264 -14.20 2.61 12.83
CA GLY A 264 -13.82 3.77 13.65
C GLY A 264 -13.94 3.49 15.14
N PHE A 265 -14.99 2.77 15.56
CA PHE A 265 -15.13 2.35 16.95
C PHE A 265 -13.98 1.45 17.39
N VAL A 266 -13.60 0.44 16.61
CA VAL A 266 -12.49 -0.45 17.00
C VAL A 266 -11.16 0.28 17.03
N GLN A 267 -10.89 1.15 16.04
CA GLN A 267 -9.69 1.99 16.03
C GLN A 267 -9.57 2.78 17.34
N ALA A 268 -10.62 3.48 17.75
CA ALA A 268 -10.58 4.34 18.93
C ALA A 268 -10.68 3.56 20.24
N HIS A 269 -11.66 2.67 20.37
CA HIS A 269 -12.00 2.02 21.63
C HIS A 269 -11.02 0.89 22.02
N TYR A 270 -10.62 0.05 21.07
CA TYR A 270 -9.78 -1.11 21.36
C TYR A 270 -8.30 -0.86 21.11
N TRP A 271 -7.98 0.00 20.14
CA TRP A 271 -6.58 0.29 19.79
C TRP A 271 -6.13 1.69 20.21
N ASN A 272 -6.99 2.51 20.81
CA ASN A 272 -6.65 3.89 21.21
C ASN A 272 -6.06 4.73 20.06
N ASN A 273 -6.41 4.43 18.81
CA ASN A 273 -6.02 5.21 17.65
C ASN A 273 -6.80 6.53 17.65
N GLY A 274 -6.09 7.64 17.45
CA GLY A 274 -6.60 8.99 17.49
C GLY A 274 -5.48 9.98 17.26
N PHE A 275 -5.82 11.26 17.06
CA PHE A 275 -4.81 12.29 16.77
C PHE A 275 -3.81 12.39 17.93
N LEU A 276 -2.54 12.06 17.65
CA LEU A 276 -1.41 12.07 18.57
C LEU A 276 -1.55 11.15 19.79
N ASN A 277 -2.57 10.31 19.90
CA ASN A 277 -2.74 9.39 21.05
C ASN A 277 -1.54 8.46 21.26
N TYR A 278 -0.83 8.11 20.18
CA TYR A 278 0.33 7.23 20.22
C TYR A 278 1.64 7.93 20.62
N TRP A 279 1.66 9.26 20.66
CA TRP A 279 2.86 10.07 20.90
C TRP A 279 3.18 10.15 22.39
N THR A 280 3.71 9.04 22.94
CA THR A 280 4.16 8.95 24.32
C THR A 280 5.62 8.50 24.38
N TRP A 281 6.35 8.91 25.43
CA TRP A 281 7.77 8.58 25.58
C TRP A 281 8.04 7.07 25.56
N GLY A 282 7.12 6.27 26.09
CA GLY A 282 7.24 4.80 26.07
C GLY A 282 7.24 4.20 24.65
N GLN A 283 6.70 4.89 23.65
CA GLN A 283 6.66 4.42 22.26
C GLN A 283 7.87 4.91 21.44
N ALA A 284 8.75 5.75 22.00
CA ALA A 284 9.92 6.29 21.30
C ALA A 284 10.78 5.24 20.58
N PRO A 285 11.01 4.02 21.12
CA PRO A 285 11.72 2.97 20.40
C PRO A 285 11.05 2.58 19.06
N LEU A 286 9.72 2.58 18.99
CA LEU A 286 8.96 2.18 17.79
C LEU A 286 8.91 3.32 16.76
N PHE A 287 8.97 4.57 17.22
CA PHE A 287 9.25 5.72 16.33
C PHE A 287 10.64 5.60 15.72
N ALA A 288 11.68 5.32 16.52
CA ALA A 288 13.04 5.14 16.02
C ALA A 288 13.14 3.99 15.01
N LEU A 289 12.44 2.89 15.28
CA LEU A 289 12.39 1.71 14.41
C LEU A 289 11.80 2.00 13.02
N SER A 290 10.72 2.79 12.97
CA SER A 290 10.01 3.10 11.72
C SER A 290 10.54 4.36 11.02
N LEU A 291 11.41 5.12 11.66
CA LEU A 291 11.97 6.38 11.16
C LEU A 291 12.57 6.27 9.75
N PRO A 292 13.36 5.24 9.39
CA PRO A 292 13.93 5.15 8.04
C PRO A 292 12.88 5.09 6.93
N VAL A 293 11.73 4.45 7.20
CA VAL A 293 10.60 4.39 6.26
C VAL A 293 9.91 5.74 6.15
N TYR A 294 9.69 6.44 7.28
CA TYR A 294 9.16 7.81 7.24
C TYR A 294 10.09 8.78 6.49
N MET A 295 11.40 8.71 6.72
CA MET A 295 12.39 9.52 6.01
C MET A 295 12.37 9.26 4.50
N ALA A 296 12.34 7.99 4.09
CA ALA A 296 12.23 7.62 2.67
C ALA A 296 10.92 8.14 2.04
N SER A 297 9.79 8.01 2.75
CA SER A 297 8.48 8.48 2.30
C SER A 297 8.45 9.99 2.13
N PHE A 298 8.69 10.75 3.20
CA PHE A 298 8.69 12.22 3.15
C PHE A 298 9.76 12.76 2.22
N GLY A 299 10.91 12.09 2.15
CA GLY A 299 11.98 12.43 1.23
C GLY A 299 11.58 12.31 -0.26
N GLY A 300 10.87 11.24 -0.62
CA GLY A 300 10.29 11.06 -1.95
C GLY A 300 9.22 12.11 -2.25
N ILE A 301 8.28 12.32 -1.32
CA ILE A 301 7.22 13.33 -1.43
C ILE A 301 7.80 14.74 -1.61
N TRP A 302 8.75 15.13 -0.76
CA TRP A 302 9.43 16.42 -0.81
C TRP A 302 10.14 16.62 -2.14
N THR A 303 10.88 15.60 -2.59
CA THR A 303 11.58 15.63 -3.87
C THR A 303 10.61 15.85 -5.04
N TYR A 304 9.45 15.20 -5.02
CA TYR A 304 8.42 15.34 -6.04
C TYR A 304 7.90 16.78 -6.11
N TYR A 305 7.39 17.31 -5.00
CA TYR A 305 6.82 18.67 -4.97
C TYR A 305 7.86 19.75 -5.24
N ARG A 306 9.08 19.61 -4.70
CA ARG A 306 10.17 20.57 -4.97
C ARG A 306 10.49 20.63 -6.47
N ALA A 307 10.43 19.50 -7.18
CA ALA A 307 10.65 19.48 -8.63
C ALA A 307 9.47 20.08 -9.41
N CYS A 308 8.23 19.93 -8.92
CA CYS A 308 7.06 20.58 -9.51
C CYS A 308 7.08 22.11 -9.38
N LEU A 309 7.71 22.65 -8.32
CA LEU A 309 7.83 24.09 -8.07
C LEU A 309 8.98 24.76 -8.84
N GLN A 310 9.92 24.00 -9.39
CA GLN A 310 11.06 24.56 -10.11
C GLN A 310 10.69 24.93 -11.56
N PRO A 311 11.05 26.13 -12.04
CA PRO A 311 10.86 26.50 -13.44
C PRO A 311 11.62 25.53 -14.34
N GLN A 312 10.92 24.88 -15.27
CA GLN A 312 11.56 24.00 -16.25
C GLN A 312 12.24 24.81 -17.36
N ASN A 313 13.34 25.50 -17.05
CA ASN A 313 14.19 26.22 -18.03
C ASN A 313 15.07 25.26 -18.86
N ARG A 314 14.58 24.05 -19.17
CA ARG A 314 15.35 23.03 -19.90
C ARG A 314 14.88 22.92 -21.34
N THR A 315 15.84 22.86 -22.26
CA THR A 315 15.60 22.58 -23.67
C THR A 315 14.96 21.19 -23.86
N PRO A 316 14.21 20.94 -24.95
CA PRO A 316 13.57 19.64 -25.21
C PRO A 316 14.55 18.45 -25.26
N THR A 317 15.77 18.71 -25.72
CA THR A 317 16.89 17.74 -25.78
C THR A 317 17.41 17.38 -24.39
N ASP A 318 17.58 18.35 -23.49
CA ASP A 318 17.98 18.10 -22.10
C ASP A 318 16.89 17.33 -21.33
N ARG A 319 15.61 17.53 -21.66
CA ARG A 319 14.48 16.82 -21.03
C ARG A 319 14.49 15.32 -21.30
N LYS A 320 14.86 14.87 -22.50
CA LYS A 320 14.93 13.43 -22.82
C LYS A 320 16.11 12.75 -22.14
N MET A 321 17.27 13.39 -22.10
CA MET A 321 18.48 12.82 -21.51
C MET A 321 18.47 12.83 -19.97
N THR A 322 17.67 13.70 -19.35
CA THR A 322 17.48 13.81 -17.89
C THR A 322 16.07 13.44 -17.43
N ALA A 323 15.31 12.70 -18.25
CA ALA A 323 13.94 12.33 -17.95
C ALA A 323 13.89 11.61 -16.60
N ARG A 324 13.09 12.16 -15.67
CA ARG A 324 12.89 11.60 -14.33
C ARG A 324 11.54 10.90 -14.31
N PRO A 325 11.50 9.55 -14.38
CA PRO A 325 10.23 8.82 -14.42
C PRO A 325 9.32 9.14 -13.24
N PHE A 326 9.88 9.35 -12.05
CA PHE A 326 9.12 9.68 -10.85
C PHE A 326 8.33 10.99 -10.94
N LEU A 327 8.70 11.91 -11.85
CA LEU A 327 8.02 13.19 -12.05
C LEU A 327 6.91 13.13 -13.11
N ASP A 328 6.58 11.94 -13.63
CA ASP A 328 5.47 11.78 -14.56
C ASP A 328 4.15 12.24 -13.91
N PRO A 329 3.34 13.09 -14.58
CA PRO A 329 2.03 13.50 -14.06
C PRO A 329 1.10 12.33 -13.72
N ARG A 330 1.23 11.18 -14.40
CA ARG A 330 0.47 9.95 -14.11
C ARG A 330 0.76 9.40 -12.71
N ILE A 331 1.92 9.72 -12.13
CA ILE A 331 2.33 9.28 -10.78
C ILE A 331 1.79 10.21 -9.68
N ALA A 332 1.42 11.45 -10.01
CA ALA A 332 1.06 12.50 -9.04
C ALA A 332 0.03 12.04 -8.00
N ILE A 333 -1.03 11.38 -8.46
CA ILE A 333 -2.11 10.92 -7.58
C ILE A 333 -1.64 9.88 -6.57
N HIS A 334 -0.71 9.01 -6.94
CA HIS A 334 -0.14 8.03 -6.04
C HIS A 334 0.80 8.67 -5.02
N VAL A 335 1.44 9.80 -5.35
CA VAL A 335 2.21 10.62 -4.38
C VAL A 335 1.27 11.30 -3.38
N HIS A 336 0.10 11.79 -3.82
CA HIS A 336 -0.91 12.34 -2.91
C HIS A 336 -1.49 11.28 -1.97
N ILE A 337 -1.82 10.11 -2.50
CA ILE A 337 -2.28 8.96 -1.69
C ILE A 337 -1.18 8.56 -0.69
N GLN A 338 0.07 8.48 -1.12
CA GLN A 338 1.23 8.21 -0.26
C GLN A 338 1.34 9.21 0.89
N LEU A 339 1.22 10.51 0.59
CA LEU A 339 1.26 11.57 1.60
C LEU A 339 0.13 11.40 2.61
N ALA A 340 -1.11 11.21 2.14
CA ALA A 340 -2.26 11.05 3.01
C ALA A 340 -2.11 9.83 3.94
N ILE A 341 -1.68 8.68 3.41
CA ILE A 341 -1.42 7.47 4.22
C ILE A 341 -0.27 7.71 5.20
N THR A 342 0.82 8.36 4.79
CA THR A 342 1.95 8.67 5.67
C THR A 342 1.51 9.54 6.85
N LEU A 343 0.67 10.56 6.58
CA LEU A 343 0.14 11.43 7.64
C LEU A 343 -0.83 10.69 8.56
N ILE A 344 -1.72 9.85 8.00
CA ILE A 344 -2.62 9.02 8.81
C ILE A 344 -1.82 8.12 9.76
N LEU A 345 -0.79 7.44 9.25
CA LEU A 345 0.02 6.54 10.06
C LEU A 345 0.84 7.28 11.13
N LEU A 346 1.34 8.47 10.82
CA LEU A 346 2.14 9.27 11.75
C LEU A 346 1.31 9.89 12.87
N PHE A 347 0.12 10.39 12.54
CA PHE A 347 -0.67 11.21 13.46
C PHE A 347 -1.86 10.48 14.07
N PHE A 348 -2.39 9.42 13.45
CA PHE A 348 -3.64 8.78 13.87
C PHE A 348 -3.51 7.29 14.15
N SER A 349 -2.32 6.69 14.01
CA SER A 349 -2.12 5.26 14.17
C SER A 349 -0.80 4.96 14.88
N HIS A 350 -0.59 3.67 15.15
CA HIS A 350 0.69 3.16 15.62
C HIS A 350 1.74 3.30 14.51
N VAL A 351 2.80 4.07 14.76
CA VAL A 351 3.74 4.51 13.70
C VAL A 351 4.49 3.38 13.02
N GLN A 352 4.75 2.28 13.74
CA GLN A 352 5.41 1.07 13.24
C GLN A 352 4.65 0.35 12.12
N ILE A 353 3.33 0.57 12.00
CA ILE A 353 2.51 -0.06 10.95
C ILE A 353 3.07 0.31 9.57
N PHE A 354 3.77 1.44 9.46
CA PHE A 354 4.37 1.85 8.20
C PHE A 354 5.41 0.85 7.65
N LEU A 355 6.11 0.10 8.50
CA LEU A 355 7.05 -0.95 8.08
C LEU A 355 6.37 -2.00 7.17
N ARG A 356 5.10 -2.32 7.47
CA ARG A 356 4.25 -3.22 6.69
C ARG A 356 3.55 -2.51 5.55
N GLN A 357 2.97 -1.35 5.83
CA GLN A 357 2.19 -0.60 4.84
C GLN A 357 3.05 -0.17 3.64
N ALA A 358 4.36 0.06 3.82
CA ALA A 358 5.28 0.42 2.73
C ALA A 358 5.23 -0.53 1.53
N SER A 359 5.03 -1.85 1.73
CA SER A 359 4.95 -2.82 0.62
C SER A 359 3.71 -2.63 -0.27
N THR A 360 2.71 -1.89 0.19
CA THR A 360 1.46 -1.68 -0.55
C THR A 360 1.42 -0.36 -1.33
N LEU A 361 2.50 0.42 -1.28
CA LEU A 361 2.52 1.81 -1.71
C LEU A 361 3.49 1.98 -2.90
N PRO A 362 3.02 2.08 -4.14
CA PRO A 362 3.92 2.08 -5.30
C PRO A 362 4.76 3.36 -5.36
N ALA A 363 4.18 4.51 -4.99
CA ALA A 363 4.86 5.81 -4.96
C ALA A 363 5.99 5.88 -3.92
N PHE A 364 5.91 5.11 -2.84
CA PHE A 364 7.01 4.97 -1.89
C PHE A 364 8.26 4.44 -2.60
N TRP A 365 8.11 3.34 -3.35
CA TRP A 365 9.21 2.68 -4.05
C TRP A 365 9.73 3.49 -5.23
N TRP A 366 8.86 4.18 -5.96
CA TRP A 366 9.29 5.11 -7.01
C TRP A 366 10.12 6.27 -6.45
N GLY A 367 9.66 6.91 -5.36
CA GLY A 367 10.39 8.01 -4.74
C GLY A 367 11.75 7.57 -4.18
N LEU A 368 11.80 6.40 -3.54
CA LEU A 368 13.04 5.82 -3.04
C LEU A 368 14.03 5.48 -4.16
N ALA A 369 13.55 4.86 -5.25
CA ALA A 369 14.37 4.55 -6.41
C ALA A 369 14.91 5.80 -7.10
N ASP A 370 14.11 6.86 -7.27
CA ASP A 370 14.57 8.15 -7.81
C ASP A 370 15.64 8.78 -6.92
N GLY A 371 15.46 8.74 -5.61
CA GLY A 371 16.43 9.21 -4.63
C GLY A 371 17.79 8.51 -4.73
N ILE A 372 17.76 7.19 -4.72
CA ILE A 372 18.95 6.32 -4.86
C ILE A 372 19.63 6.54 -6.20
N HIS A 373 18.86 6.55 -7.30
CA HIS A 373 19.38 6.76 -8.64
C HIS A 373 20.11 8.09 -8.75
N ARG A 374 19.54 9.18 -8.21
CA ARG A 374 20.20 10.50 -8.20
C ARG A 374 21.50 10.50 -7.41
N HIS A 375 21.51 9.87 -6.24
CA HIS A 375 22.71 9.78 -5.42
C HIS A 375 23.87 9.10 -6.17
N TRP A 376 23.61 7.99 -6.86
CA TRP A 376 24.62 7.28 -7.65
C TRP A 376 25.15 8.10 -8.83
N HIS A 377 24.29 8.84 -9.53
CA HIS A 377 24.70 9.71 -10.65
C HIS A 377 25.54 10.90 -10.18
N THR A 378 25.18 11.54 -9.06
CA THR A 378 25.98 12.64 -8.51
C THR A 378 27.36 12.19 -8.05
N SER A 379 27.45 11.00 -7.44
CA SER A 379 28.74 10.43 -6.99
C SER A 379 29.64 10.04 -8.17
N SER A 380 29.06 9.55 -9.27
CA SER A 380 29.80 9.18 -10.48
C SER A 380 30.30 10.41 -11.28
N ALA A 381 29.55 11.51 -11.26
CA ALA A 381 29.95 12.76 -11.91
C ALA A 381 31.03 13.51 -11.12
N GLY A 382 30.96 13.52 -9.79
CA GLY A 382 31.97 14.14 -8.92
C GLY A 382 33.35 13.48 -9.00
N SER A 383 33.43 12.19 -9.35
CA SER A 383 34.70 11.47 -9.54
C SER A 383 35.53 12.00 -10.74
N LYS A 384 34.93 12.75 -11.68
CA LYS A 384 35.64 13.32 -12.84
C LYS A 384 36.15 14.75 -12.60
N SER A 385 35.78 15.41 -11.50
CA SER A 385 36.34 16.71 -11.11
C SER A 385 37.23 16.52 -9.88
N SER A 386 38.54 16.69 -10.06
CA SER A 386 39.59 16.61 -9.05
C SER A 386 39.55 17.78 -8.04
N SER A 387 38.43 17.98 -7.35
CA SER A 387 38.36 18.90 -6.21
C SER A 387 37.75 18.17 -5.02
N SER A 388 38.48 18.23 -3.91
CA SER A 388 38.37 17.48 -2.67
C SER A 388 37.12 17.77 -1.82
N SER A 389 35.93 17.76 -2.41
CA SER A 389 34.70 17.70 -1.63
C SER A 389 34.38 16.24 -1.32
N THR A 390 34.51 15.84 -0.06
CA THR A 390 33.95 14.58 0.45
C THR A 390 32.53 14.39 -0.11
N PRO A 391 32.21 13.25 -0.76
CA PRO A 391 30.86 13.03 -1.27
C PRO A 391 29.90 13.12 -0.10
N SER A 392 29.03 14.14 -0.08
CA SER A 392 28.04 14.29 0.97
C SER A 392 27.14 13.04 0.92
N SER A 393 27.34 12.12 1.87
CA SER A 393 26.53 10.91 1.97
C SER A 393 25.08 11.35 2.13
N THR A 394 24.31 11.23 1.05
CA THR A 394 22.90 11.60 1.07
C THR A 394 22.17 10.50 1.84
N TYR A 395 21.11 10.84 2.58
CA TYR A 395 20.36 9.85 3.35
C TYR A 395 19.88 8.63 2.53
N TRP A 396 19.72 8.79 1.20
CA TRP A 396 19.41 7.70 0.28
C TRP A 396 20.44 6.56 0.28
N ALA A 397 21.72 6.87 0.54
CA ALA A 397 22.80 5.88 0.61
C ALA A 397 22.65 4.94 1.82
N TRP A 398 22.01 5.42 2.90
CA TRP A 398 21.81 4.66 4.13
C TRP A 398 20.71 3.61 4.04
N TRP A 399 19.86 3.65 3.01
CA TRP A 399 18.79 2.67 2.84
C TRP A 399 19.33 1.24 2.71
N PHE A 400 20.40 1.03 1.94
CA PHE A 400 20.97 -0.30 1.70
C PHE A 400 21.60 -0.91 2.96
N PRO A 401 22.52 -0.22 3.68
CA PRO A 401 23.02 -0.72 4.96
C PRO A 401 21.90 -1.01 5.96
N TRP A 402 20.92 -0.12 6.04
CA TRP A 402 19.79 -0.29 6.95
C TRP A 402 18.97 -1.53 6.59
N ILE A 403 18.54 -1.71 5.33
CA ILE A 403 17.66 -2.84 4.98
C ILE A 403 18.38 -4.19 5.11
N VAL A 404 19.69 -4.23 4.83
CA VAL A 404 20.51 -5.44 5.01
C VAL A 404 20.59 -5.85 6.48
N ALA A 405 20.77 -4.89 7.39
CA ALA A 405 20.77 -5.17 8.83
C ALA A 405 19.35 -5.44 9.37
N TRP A 406 18.36 -4.67 8.90
CA TRP A 406 17.00 -4.69 9.40
C TRP A 406 16.24 -5.96 9.00
N THR A 407 16.44 -6.48 7.79
CA THR A 407 15.73 -7.68 7.30
C THR A 407 15.86 -8.88 8.26
N PRO A 408 17.06 -9.36 8.64
CA PRO A 408 17.18 -10.48 9.57
C PRO A 408 16.63 -10.14 10.97
N ILE A 409 16.85 -8.92 11.47
CA ILE A 409 16.32 -8.47 12.76
C ILE A 409 14.79 -8.54 12.76
N SER A 410 14.13 -8.02 11.72
CA SER A 410 12.68 -8.03 11.57
C SER A 410 12.10 -9.45 11.57
N VAL A 411 12.76 -10.39 10.88
CA VAL A 411 12.32 -11.80 10.84
C VAL A 411 12.45 -12.46 12.21
N VAL A 412 13.54 -12.19 12.95
CA VAL A 412 13.75 -12.68 14.32
C VAL A 412 12.72 -12.10 15.29
N LEU A 413 12.47 -10.78 15.22
CA LEU A 413 11.44 -10.11 16.04
C LEU A 413 10.05 -10.68 15.75
N TRP A 414 9.74 -10.94 14.48
CA TRP A 414 8.51 -11.61 14.07
C TRP A 414 8.39 -13.01 14.69
N ALA A 415 9.41 -13.84 14.54
CA ALA A 415 9.43 -15.20 15.06
C ALA A 415 9.33 -15.25 16.59
N GLY A 416 9.90 -14.27 17.28
CA GLY A 416 9.86 -14.16 18.74
C GLY A 416 8.60 -13.52 19.32
N PHE A 417 7.54 -13.28 18.55
CA PHE A 417 6.31 -12.63 19.05
C PHE A 417 6.48 -11.17 19.54
N TYR A 418 7.59 -10.51 19.19
CA TYR A 418 7.83 -9.12 19.60
C TYR A 418 7.00 -8.13 18.77
N PRO A 419 6.53 -7.03 19.37
CA PRO A 419 6.16 -5.85 18.61
C PRO A 419 7.44 -5.20 18.02
N PRO A 420 7.49 -4.72 16.77
CA PRO A 420 6.45 -4.68 15.76
C PRO A 420 6.87 -5.24 14.39
N ALA A 421 6.19 -6.29 13.99
CA ALA A 421 5.63 -6.42 12.66
C ALA A 421 4.30 -7.18 12.82
#